data_AF-A0A3C2E900-F1
#
_entry.id   AF-A0A3C2E900-F1
#
_cell.length_a   1.000
_cell.length_b   1.000
_cell.length_c   1.000
_cell.angle_alpha   90.00
_cell.angle_beta   90.00
_cell.angle_gamma   90.00
#
_symmetry.space_group_name_H-M   'P 1'
#
loop_
_entity.id
_entity.type
_entity.pdbx_description
1 polymer ?
#
loop_
_entity_poly.entity_id
_entity_poly.type
_entity_poly.pdbx_seq_one_letter_code
_entity_poly.pdbx_strand_id
1 'polypeptide(L)'
;ATSNARSDECGIVVAGVAGEGNSRIAFVLADKSFGPASPSAWAGQVAEAFECFEADAVIAEANQGGEMVASVLRAAAPDLPVTLVRASRGKRTRAEPVAALYAAGRVRHAGRFPALEDQMCSFG
;
A
#
# COMPACT_ATOMS: atom_id res chain seq x y z
N ALA A 1 26.03 -3.19 -7.25
CA ALA A 1 24.72 -3.69 -6.82
C ALA A 1 24.90 -4.36 -5.46
N THR A 2 24.61 -3.67 -4.37
CA THR A 2 24.71 -4.23 -3.01
C THR A 2 23.32 -4.66 -2.56
N SER A 3 23.04 -5.95 -2.74
CA SER A 3 21.94 -6.66 -2.12
C SER A 3 22.21 -6.79 -0.62
N ASN A 4 21.75 -5.84 0.19
CA ASN A 4 21.72 -6.03 1.64
C ASN A 4 20.52 -6.89 2.01
N ALA A 5 20.81 -8.08 2.53
CA ALA A 5 19.87 -9.05 3.06
C ALA A 5 19.23 -8.58 4.38
N ARG A 6 18.42 -7.52 4.30
CA ARG A 6 17.28 -7.25 5.17
C ARG A 6 16.17 -6.77 4.25
N SER A 7 15.53 -7.70 3.55
CA SER A 7 14.25 -7.36 2.94
C SER A 7 13.30 -7.18 4.11
N ASP A 8 13.10 -5.93 4.52
CA ASP A 8 12.01 -5.55 5.39
C ASP A 8 10.67 -6.02 4.75
N GLU A 9 9.63 -6.05 5.57
CA GLU A 9 8.26 -6.35 5.12
C GLU A 9 7.87 -5.52 3.90
N CYS A 10 7.25 -6.15 2.90
CA CYS A 10 6.63 -5.47 1.79
C CYS A 10 5.22 -5.04 2.19
N GLY A 11 5.01 -3.73 2.37
CA GLY A 11 3.71 -3.18 2.74
C GLY A 11 2.72 -3.21 1.56
N ILE A 12 1.61 -3.94 1.71
CA ILE A 12 0.54 -4.04 0.70
C ILE A 12 -0.79 -3.86 1.41
N VAL A 13 -1.48 -2.75 1.16
CA VAL A 13 -2.78 -2.45 1.77
C VAL A 13 -3.81 -2.28 0.67
N VAL A 14 -4.97 -2.92 0.85
CA VAL A 14 -6.16 -2.68 0.03
C VAL A 14 -7.03 -1.66 0.75
N ALA A 15 -7.35 -0.57 0.07
CA ALA A 15 -8.19 0.49 0.62
C ALA A 15 -9.27 0.90 -0.37
N GLY A 16 -10.43 1.30 0.16
CA GLY A 16 -11.55 1.84 -0.60
C GLY A 16 -12.01 3.18 -0.04
N VAL A 17 -12.89 3.86 -0.76
CA VAL A 17 -13.55 5.10 -0.29
C VAL A 17 -15.05 4.98 -0.53
N ALA A 18 -15.85 5.40 0.44
CA ALA A 18 -17.30 5.50 0.30
C ALA A 18 -17.78 6.90 0.66
N GLY A 19 -18.89 7.32 0.05
CA GLY A 19 -19.47 8.65 0.20
C GLY A 19 -18.98 9.66 -0.85
N GLU A 20 -19.42 10.91 -0.72
CA GLU A 20 -19.21 11.95 -1.73
C GLU A 20 -18.71 13.25 -1.11
N GLY A 21 -17.94 14.03 -1.87
CA GLY A 21 -17.40 15.31 -1.41
C GLY A 21 -16.73 15.22 -0.02
N ASN A 22 -17.18 16.06 0.92
CA ASN A 22 -16.64 16.13 2.27
C ASN A 22 -17.07 14.97 3.18
N SER A 23 -18.10 14.19 2.82
CA SER A 23 -18.55 13.03 3.59
C SER A 23 -17.79 11.74 3.27
N ARG A 24 -16.80 11.81 2.36
CA ARG A 24 -15.94 10.66 2.02
C ARG A 24 -15.22 10.12 3.26
N ILE A 25 -15.34 8.80 3.44
CA ILE A 25 -14.65 7.99 4.44
C ILE A 25 -13.80 6.94 3.70
N ALA A 26 -12.53 6.86 4.07
CA ALA A 26 -11.64 5.81 3.58
C ALA A 26 -11.76 4.56 4.46
N PHE A 27 -11.65 3.40 3.84
CA PHE A 27 -11.68 2.10 4.50
C PHE A 27 -10.42 1.32 4.17
N VAL A 28 -9.74 0.79 5.19
CA VAL A 28 -8.76 -0.28 5.00
C VAL A 28 -9.53 -1.60 4.92
N LEU A 29 -9.49 -2.23 3.76
CA LEU A 29 -10.25 -3.45 3.45
C LEU A 29 -9.43 -4.71 3.76
N ALA A 30 -8.11 -4.65 3.51
CA ALA A 30 -7.19 -5.71 3.85
C ALA A 30 -5.78 -5.19 4.04
N ASP A 31 -5.04 -5.86 4.91
CA ASP A 31 -3.59 -5.82 4.96
C ASP A 31 -3.05 -7.14 4.37
N LYS A 32 -2.29 -7.03 3.29
CA LYS A 32 -1.61 -8.14 2.59
C LYS A 32 -0.10 -8.00 2.71
N SER A 33 0.37 -7.19 3.67
CA SER A 33 1.79 -6.99 3.92
C SER A 33 2.44 -8.29 4.38
N PHE A 34 3.63 -8.58 3.85
CA PHE A 34 4.39 -9.76 4.25
C PHE A 34 5.86 -9.59 3.91
N GLY A 35 6.72 -10.36 4.58
CA GLY A 35 8.11 -10.41 4.21
C GLY A 35 8.93 -11.40 5.04
N PRO A 36 10.21 -11.60 4.66
CA PRO A 36 10.87 -11.02 3.49
C PRO A 36 10.25 -11.54 2.17
N ALA A 37 10.08 -10.65 1.16
CA ALA A 37 9.40 -10.97 -0.09
C ALA A 37 10.30 -10.68 -1.30
N SER A 38 10.38 -11.61 -2.26
CA SER A 38 11.04 -11.36 -3.55
C SER A 38 10.18 -10.45 -4.45
N PRO A 39 10.78 -9.79 -5.46
CA PRO A 39 10.03 -9.05 -6.49
C PRO A 39 8.82 -9.77 -7.07
N SER A 40 8.99 -11.03 -7.46
CA SER A 40 7.90 -11.83 -8.01
C SER A 40 6.83 -12.17 -6.97
N ALA A 41 7.22 -12.40 -5.71
CA ALA A 41 6.27 -12.78 -4.66
C ALA A 41 5.32 -11.63 -4.32
N TRP A 42 5.83 -10.42 -4.06
CA TRP A 42 4.95 -9.30 -3.76
C TRP A 42 4.12 -8.86 -4.97
N ALA A 43 4.63 -9.02 -6.19
CA ALA A 43 3.86 -8.71 -7.39
C ALA A 43 2.69 -9.69 -7.60
N GLY A 44 2.90 -10.98 -7.33
CA GLY A 44 1.83 -11.97 -7.30
C GLY A 44 0.76 -11.63 -6.25
N GLN A 45 1.18 -11.25 -5.03
CA GLN A 45 0.26 -10.84 -3.97
C GLN A 45 -0.57 -9.60 -4.35
N VAL A 46 0.03 -8.63 -5.05
CA VAL A 46 -0.67 -7.45 -5.57
C VAL A 46 -1.67 -7.84 -6.65
N ALA A 47 -1.30 -8.70 -7.60
CA ALA A 47 -2.20 -9.17 -8.65
C ALA A 47 -3.41 -9.93 -8.06
N GLU A 48 -3.16 -10.85 -7.14
CA GLU A 48 -4.21 -11.58 -6.41
C GLU A 48 -5.13 -10.61 -5.65
N ALA A 49 -4.56 -9.65 -4.91
CA ALA A 49 -5.35 -8.66 -4.17
C ALA A 49 -6.18 -7.76 -5.11
N PHE A 50 -5.63 -7.39 -6.26
CA PHE A 50 -6.34 -6.61 -7.27
C PHE A 50 -7.58 -7.36 -7.79
N GLU A 51 -7.41 -8.64 -8.13
CA GLU A 51 -8.51 -9.49 -8.61
C GLU A 51 -9.54 -9.78 -7.52
N CYS A 52 -9.11 -10.20 -6.33
CA CYS A 52 -10.02 -10.57 -5.23
C CYS A 52 -10.89 -9.41 -4.73
N PHE A 53 -10.39 -8.17 -4.82
CA PHE A 53 -11.09 -6.98 -4.35
C PHE A 53 -11.67 -6.14 -5.49
N GLU A 54 -11.55 -6.59 -6.75
CA GLU A 54 -11.98 -5.84 -7.94
C GLU A 54 -11.50 -4.38 -7.90
N ALA A 55 -10.22 -4.19 -7.55
CA ALA A 55 -9.68 -2.85 -7.31
C ALA A 55 -9.62 -2.01 -8.60
N ASP A 56 -9.74 -0.69 -8.47
CA ASP A 56 -9.68 0.20 -9.63
C ASP A 56 -8.25 0.49 -10.12
N ALA A 57 -7.27 0.51 -9.20
CA ALA A 57 -5.91 0.93 -9.47
C ALA A 57 -4.89 0.34 -8.49
N VAL A 58 -3.64 0.18 -8.94
CA VAL A 58 -2.49 -0.15 -8.08
C VAL A 58 -1.61 1.09 -7.94
N ILE A 59 -1.46 1.61 -6.72
CA ILE A 59 -0.58 2.75 -6.44
C ILE A 59 0.73 2.24 -5.84
N ALA A 60 1.84 2.39 -6.56
CA ALA A 60 3.14 1.84 -6.15
C ALA A 60 4.20 2.93 -5.93
N GLU A 61 4.88 2.88 -4.79
CA GLU A 61 6.00 3.79 -4.47
C GLU A 61 7.26 3.42 -5.27
N ALA A 62 7.80 4.38 -6.02
CA ALA A 62 8.85 4.17 -7.03
C ALA A 62 10.23 4.72 -6.62
N ASN A 63 10.47 4.95 -5.34
CA ASN A 63 11.64 5.68 -4.86
C ASN A 63 12.99 4.96 -5.12
N GLN A 64 12.98 3.64 -5.28
CA GLN A 64 14.18 2.84 -5.57
C GLN A 64 13.98 1.89 -6.76
N GLY A 65 13.84 2.47 -7.95
CA GLY A 65 13.72 1.70 -9.20
C GLY A 65 12.29 1.58 -9.71
N GLY A 66 11.60 2.71 -9.93
CA GLY A 66 10.24 2.74 -10.46
C GLY A 66 10.00 1.94 -11.73
N GLU A 67 10.96 1.95 -12.67
CA GLU A 67 10.87 1.12 -13.88
C GLU A 67 10.88 -0.38 -13.56
N MET A 68 11.70 -0.80 -12.59
CA MET A 68 11.71 -2.18 -12.10
C MET A 68 10.39 -2.53 -11.40
N VAL A 69 9.83 -1.65 -10.57
CA VAL A 69 8.54 -1.90 -9.90
C VAL A 69 7.43 -2.09 -10.93
N ALA A 70 7.33 -1.20 -11.91
CA ALA A 70 6.33 -1.32 -12.98
C ALA A 70 6.54 -2.56 -13.85
N SER A 71 7.78 -2.89 -14.21
CA SER A 71 8.06 -4.07 -15.04
C SER A 71 7.72 -5.37 -14.31
N VAL A 72 8.03 -5.46 -13.02
CA VAL A 72 7.74 -6.63 -12.19
C VAL A 72 6.22 -6.80 -12.01
N LEU A 73 5.48 -5.71 -11.75
CA LEU A 73 4.00 -5.77 -11.66
C LEU A 73 3.37 -6.21 -12.98
N ARG A 74 3.80 -5.63 -14.10
CA ARG A 74 3.30 -6.02 -15.43
C ARG A 74 3.70 -7.43 -15.85
N ALA A 75 4.83 -7.94 -15.35
CA ALA A 75 5.21 -9.33 -15.58
C ALA A 75 4.29 -10.31 -14.82
N ALA A 76 3.80 -9.92 -13.64
CA ALA A 76 2.84 -10.71 -12.87
C ALA A 76 1.43 -10.63 -13.46
N ALA A 77 0.98 -9.44 -13.85
CA ALA A 77 -0.31 -9.21 -14.49
C ALA A 77 -0.20 -8.04 -15.50
N PRO A 78 -0.18 -8.31 -16.82
CA PRO A 78 0.10 -7.32 -17.87
C PRO A 78 -0.84 -6.12 -17.89
N ASP A 79 -2.11 -6.35 -17.55
CA ASP A 79 -3.18 -5.35 -17.66
C ASP A 79 -3.42 -4.57 -16.35
N LEU A 80 -2.54 -4.71 -15.35
CA LEU A 80 -2.69 -3.98 -14.10
C LEU A 80 -2.63 -2.44 -14.32
N PRO A 81 -3.64 -1.69 -13.87
CA PRO A 81 -3.64 -0.23 -13.90
C PRO A 81 -2.70 0.35 -12.82
N VAL A 82 -1.39 0.27 -13.07
CA VAL A 82 -0.34 0.72 -12.15
C VAL A 82 -0.07 2.22 -12.31
N THR A 83 -0.20 2.96 -11.21
CA THR A 83 0.25 4.35 -11.07
C THR A 83 1.46 4.42 -10.15
N LEU A 84 2.60 4.85 -10.69
CA LEU A 84 3.81 5.05 -9.90
C LEU A 84 3.80 6.42 -9.21
N VAL A 85 4.05 6.42 -7.90
CA VAL A 85 4.20 7.63 -7.10
C VAL A 85 5.60 7.73 -6.52
N ARG A 86 6.11 8.95 -6.36
CA ARG A 86 7.40 9.21 -5.71
C ARG A 86 7.15 9.93 -4.39
N ALA A 87 7.79 9.47 -3.32
CA ALA A 87 7.74 10.22 -2.07
C ALA A 87 8.75 11.36 -2.13
N SER A 88 8.24 12.59 -2.11
CA SER A 88 9.07 13.81 -2.10
C SER A 88 9.35 14.34 -0.69
N ARG A 89 8.69 13.78 0.34
CA ARG A 89 8.77 14.21 1.74
C ARG A 89 9.13 13.04 2.65
N GLY A 90 9.76 13.34 3.77
CA GLY A 90 10.10 12.34 4.79
C GLY A 90 8.89 11.58 5.31
N LYS A 91 9.11 10.34 5.80
CA LYS A 91 8.07 9.39 6.22
C LYS A 91 7.03 9.99 7.18
N ARG A 92 7.47 10.79 8.15
CA ARG A 92 6.58 11.47 9.12
C ARG A 92 5.70 12.54 8.47
N THR A 93 6.29 13.44 7.69
CA THR A 93 5.58 14.55 7.03
C THR A 93 4.57 14.06 6.00
N ARG A 94 4.82 12.93 5.34
CA ARG A 94 3.84 12.32 4.42
C ARG A 94 2.72 11.55 5.14
N ALA A 95 2.94 11.11 6.38
CA ALA A 95 1.94 10.40 7.18
C ALA A 95 0.98 11.35 7.92
N GLU A 96 1.42 12.57 8.24
CA GLU A 96 0.62 13.57 8.96
C GLU A 96 -0.78 13.82 8.35
N PRO A 97 -0.97 14.00 7.03
CA PRO A 97 -2.31 14.18 6.46
C PRO A 97 -3.21 12.96 6.67
N VAL A 98 -2.65 11.75 6.63
CA VAL A 98 -3.39 10.50 6.86
C VAL A 98 -3.77 10.38 8.33
N ALA A 99 -2.86 10.71 9.25
CA ALA A 99 -3.14 10.73 10.68
C ALA A 99 -4.24 11.73 11.04
N ALA A 100 -4.27 12.91 10.40
CA ALA A 100 -5.35 13.88 10.56
C ALA A 100 -6.71 13.32 10.11
N LEU A 101 -6.75 12.53 9.03
CA LEU A 101 -7.97 11.85 8.59
C LEU A 101 -8.43 10.78 9.60
N TYR A 102 -7.50 10.02 10.19
CA TYR A 102 -7.83 9.10 11.30
C TYR A 102 -8.39 9.85 12.51
N ALA A 103 -7.74 10.93 12.95
CA ALA A 103 -8.18 11.74 14.08
C ALA A 103 -9.57 12.39 13.86
N ALA A 104 -9.89 12.73 12.60
CA ALA A 104 -11.20 13.24 12.21
C ALA A 104 -12.28 12.15 12.03
N GLY A 105 -11.97 10.88 12.30
CA GLY A 105 -12.90 9.75 12.11
C GLY A 105 -13.20 9.44 10.63
N ARG A 106 -12.35 9.90 9.71
CA ARG A 106 -12.53 9.77 8.25
C ARG A 106 -11.77 8.58 7.64
N VAL A 107 -11.10 7.78 8.46
CA VAL A 107 -10.53 6.50 8.07
C VAL A 107 -11.03 5.43 9.03
N ARG A 108 -11.44 4.28 8.49
CA ARG A 108 -11.95 3.14 9.26
C ARG A 108 -11.29 1.86 8.77
N HIS A 109 -11.18 0.86 9.62
CA HIS A 109 -10.77 -0.49 9.23
C HIS A 109 -12.01 -1.36 9.09
N ALA A 110 -12.13 -2.11 7.98
CA ALA A 110 -13.25 -3.00 7.74
C ALA A 110 -13.20 -4.29 8.61
N GLY A 111 -12.02 -4.59 9.16
CA GLY A 111 -11.77 -5.66 10.11
C GLY A 111 -10.75 -5.23 11.15
N ARG A 112 -10.24 -6.22 11.90
CA ARG A 112 -9.07 -6.01 12.78
C ARG A 112 -7.83 -6.40 12.00
N PHE A 113 -6.81 -5.55 12.04
CA PHE A 113 -5.52 -5.80 11.42
C PHE A 113 -4.41 -5.61 12.47
N PRO A 114 -4.25 -6.53 13.44
CA PRO A 114 -3.41 -6.29 14.61
C PRO A 114 -1.96 -5.91 14.29
N ALA A 115 -1.34 -6.58 13.31
CA ALA A 115 0.02 -6.27 12.89
C ALA A 115 0.13 -4.84 12.32
N LEU A 116 -0.79 -4.46 11.43
CA LEU A 116 -0.88 -3.10 10.88
C LEU A 116 -1.15 -2.07 11.98
N GLU A 117 -2.12 -2.34 12.85
CA GLU A 117 -2.53 -1.47 13.95
C GLU A 117 -1.38 -1.24 14.94
N ASP A 118 -0.64 -2.30 15.30
CA ASP A 118 0.54 -2.22 16.16
C ASP A 118 1.66 -1.39 15.51
N GLN A 119 1.89 -1.57 14.21
CA GLN A 119 2.86 -0.77 13.45
C GLN A 119 2.45 0.70 13.37
N MET A 120 1.15 0.99 13.21
CA MET A 120 0.60 2.35 13.23
C MET A 120 0.76 3.01 14.61
N CYS A 121 0.54 2.27 15.70
CA CYS A 121 0.73 2.76 17.07
C CYS A 121 2.21 2.97 17.43
N SER A 122 3.09 2.15 16.87
CA SER A 122 4.55 2.30 17.00
C SER A 122 5.09 3.50 16.21
N PHE A 123 4.23 4.15 15.41
CA PHE A 123 4.55 5.31 14.58
C PHE A 123 4.19 6.63 15.31
N GLY A 124 4.97 6.97 16.35
CA GLY A 124 4.82 8.19 17.17
C GLY A 124 6.11 8.99 17.32
#